data_AF-A0AAW0AF59-F1
#
_entry.id   AF-A0AAW0AF59-F1
#
_cell.length_a   1.000
_cell.length_b   1.000
_cell.length_c   1.000
_cell.angle_alpha   90.00
_cell.angle_beta   90.00
_cell.angle_gamma   90.00
#
_symmetry.space_group_name_H-M   'P 1'
#
loop_
_entity.id
_entity.type
_entity.pdbx_description
1 polymer ?
#
loop_
_entity_poly.entity_id
_entity_poly.type
_entity_poly.pdbx_seq_one_letter_code
_entity_poly.pdbx_strand_id
1 'polypeptide(L)'
;VRTRWNSTFDMINTALDYKKAIRDFTFDDSNGLSNYNLSSLEWTILEDLRDFLQDATRFFSRNSATLATVIPAMDKIDSMLATAVVKKSAGESKSFSTPIKLALLSAKKTLNRYYSKSYYSRIYRIALSSLSVLCLCSALV
;
A
#
# COMPACT_ATOMS: atom_id res chain seq x y z
N VAL A 1 -1.31 6.41 -13.53
CA VAL A 1 0.01 6.88 -14.01
C VAL A 1 1.01 5.77 -13.70
N ARG A 2 1.78 5.27 -14.68
CA ARG A 2 2.89 4.34 -14.38
C ARG A 2 3.96 5.16 -13.66
N THR A 3 4.14 4.91 -12.38
CA THR A 3 5.15 5.59 -11.57
C THR A 3 6.29 4.62 -11.27
N ARG A 4 7.39 5.10 -10.71
CA ARG A 4 8.42 4.18 -10.21
C ARG A 4 7.99 3.45 -8.94
N TRP A 5 6.89 3.87 -8.30
CA TRP A 5 6.48 3.39 -6.97
C TRP A 5 5.35 2.36 -7.03
N ASN A 6 4.73 2.13 -8.19
CA ASN A 6 3.74 1.07 -8.39
C ASN A 6 4.33 -0.18 -9.04
N SER A 7 5.65 -0.26 -9.25
CA SER A 7 6.30 -1.37 -9.97
C SER A 7 6.09 -2.72 -9.30
N THR A 8 6.13 -2.79 -7.96
CA THR A 8 5.87 -4.03 -7.22
C THR A 8 4.42 -4.48 -7.38
N PHE A 9 3.47 -3.55 -7.35
CA PHE A 9 2.07 -3.85 -7.63
C PHE A 9 1.89 -4.39 -9.05
N ASP A 10 2.45 -3.71 -10.05
CA ASP A 10 2.35 -4.11 -11.46
C ASP A 10 3.00 -5.49 -11.69
N MET A 11 4.15 -5.75 -11.07
CA MET A 11 4.84 -7.04 -11.11
C MET A 11 3.98 -8.16 -10.52
N ILE A 12 3.46 -7.98 -9.31
CA ILE A 12 2.63 -8.99 -8.64
C ILE A 12 1.34 -9.22 -9.43
N ASN A 13 0.69 -8.15 -9.90
CA ASN A 13 -0.53 -8.28 -10.69
C ASN A 13 -0.28 -9.10 -11.96
N THR A 14 0.81 -8.81 -12.67
CA THR A 14 1.22 -9.58 -13.86
C THR A 14 1.52 -11.03 -13.50
N ALA A 15 2.26 -11.30 -12.42
CA ALA A 15 2.57 -12.65 -11.98
C ALA A 15 1.30 -13.46 -11.65
N LEU A 16 0.28 -12.82 -11.09
CA LEU A 16 -1.02 -13.44 -10.82
C LEU A 16 -1.83 -13.69 -12.10
N ASP A 17 -1.81 -12.76 -13.06
CA ASP A 17 -2.47 -12.92 -14.36
C ASP A 17 -1.87 -14.13 -15.14
N TYR A 18 -0.57 -14.35 -15.01
CA TYR A 18 0.15 -15.47 -15.63
C TYR A 18 0.44 -16.64 -14.68
N LYS A 19 -0.28 -16.74 -13.55
CA LYS A 19 -0.01 -17.72 -12.47
C LYS A 19 0.11 -19.16 -12.99
N LYS A 20 -0.77 -19.57 -13.91
CA LYS A 20 -0.72 -20.91 -14.50
C LYS A 20 0.57 -21.14 -15.30
N ALA A 21 0.87 -20.23 -16.23
CA ALA A 21 2.05 -20.34 -17.09
C ALA A 21 3.35 -20.30 -16.26
N ILE A 22 3.42 -19.43 -15.25
CA ILE A 22 4.57 -19.36 -14.35
C ILE A 22 4.73 -20.68 -13.58
N ARG A 23 3.64 -21.22 -13.02
CA ARG A 23 3.68 -22.50 -12.31
C ARG A 23 4.16 -23.63 -13.21
N ASP A 24 3.56 -23.78 -14.39
CA ASP A 24 3.92 -24.82 -15.36
C ASP A 24 5.41 -24.71 -15.74
N PHE A 25 5.89 -23.49 -16.00
CA PHE A 25 7.29 -23.22 -16.36
C PHE A 25 8.27 -23.51 -15.21
N THR A 26 7.93 -23.12 -13.98
CA THR A 26 8.78 -23.38 -12.80
C THR A 26 8.73 -24.83 -12.32
N PHE A 27 7.67 -25.58 -12.64
CA PHE A 27 7.53 -26.98 -12.22
C PHE A 27 8.30 -27.94 -13.13
N ASP A 28 8.57 -27.52 -14.36
CA ASP A 28 9.38 -28.28 -15.29
C ASP A 28 10.87 -28.12 -14.95
N ASP A 29 11.47 -29.18 -14.39
CA ASP A 29 12.88 -29.23 -14.00
C ASP A 29 13.83 -28.94 -15.17
N SER A 30 13.42 -29.16 -16.42
CA SER A 30 14.25 -28.86 -17.60
C SER A 30 14.54 -27.37 -17.76
N ASN A 31 13.71 -26.50 -17.19
CA ASN A 31 13.91 -25.05 -17.21
C ASN A 31 14.89 -24.58 -16.12
N GLY A 32 15.31 -25.44 -15.18
CA GLY A 32 16.28 -25.10 -14.14
C GLY A 32 15.77 -24.09 -13.10
N LEU A 33 14.45 -23.92 -12.97
CA LEU A 33 13.81 -22.92 -12.11
C LEU A 33 12.96 -23.52 -10.98
N SER A 34 13.05 -24.83 -10.72
CA SER A 34 12.25 -25.50 -9.70
C SER A 34 12.44 -24.95 -8.28
N ASN A 35 13.62 -24.39 -7.97
CA ASN A 35 13.91 -23.69 -6.72
C ASN A 35 13.09 -22.40 -6.52
N TYR A 36 12.48 -21.85 -7.58
CA TYR A 36 11.65 -20.64 -7.52
C TYR A 36 10.15 -20.94 -7.54
N ASN A 37 9.77 -22.22 -7.50
CA ASN A 37 8.37 -22.60 -7.48
C ASN A 37 7.71 -22.15 -6.17
N LEU A 38 6.67 -21.34 -6.29
CA LEU A 38 5.93 -20.83 -5.14
C LEU A 38 4.90 -21.86 -4.67
N SER A 39 4.86 -22.07 -3.36
CA SER A 39 3.84 -22.85 -2.68
C SER A 39 2.45 -22.21 -2.82
N SER A 40 1.40 -23.01 -2.59
CA SER A 40 0.02 -22.50 -2.56
C SER A 40 -0.17 -21.36 -1.55
N LEU A 41 0.57 -21.40 -0.43
CA LEU A 41 0.55 -20.35 0.58
C LEU A 41 1.17 -19.05 0.06
N GLU A 42 2.33 -19.13 -0.60
CA GLU A 42 3.00 -17.94 -1.16
C GLU A 42 2.18 -17.28 -2.26
N TRP A 43 1.51 -18.07 -3.11
CA TRP A 43 0.54 -17.55 -4.06
C TRP A 43 -0.62 -16.81 -3.38
N THR A 44 -1.11 -17.34 -2.26
CA THR A 44 -2.19 -16.69 -1.47
C THR A 44 -1.69 -15.37 -0.86
N ILE A 45 -0.44 -15.35 -0.38
CA ILE A 45 0.22 -14.13 0.14
C ILE A 45 0.35 -13.07 -0.97
N LEU A 46 0.69 -13.47 -2.19
CA LEU A 46 0.77 -12.55 -3.34
C LEU A 46 -0.59 -11.95 -3.70
N GLU A 47 -1.67 -12.73 -3.67
CA GLU A 47 -3.03 -12.24 -3.87
C GLU A 47 -3.42 -11.20 -2.81
N ASP A 48 -3.21 -11.54 -1.53
CA ASP A 48 -3.44 -10.65 -0.40
C ASP A 48 -2.65 -9.32 -0.54
N LEU A 49 -1.38 -9.42 -0.94
CA LEU A 49 -0.51 -8.26 -1.14
C LEU A 49 -0.96 -7.41 -2.33
N ARG A 50 -1.37 -8.04 -3.44
CA ARG A 50 -1.87 -7.34 -4.63
C ARG A 50 -3.08 -6.48 -4.27
N ASP A 51 -4.04 -7.05 -3.56
CA ASP A 51 -5.29 -6.38 -3.21
C ASP A 51 -5.02 -5.14 -2.32
N PHE A 52 -4.16 -5.28 -1.30
CA PHE A 52 -3.74 -4.12 -0.49
C PHE A 52 -3.03 -3.04 -1.31
N LEU A 53 -2.08 -3.44 -2.17
CA LEU A 53 -1.33 -2.51 -2.99
C LEU A 53 -2.20 -1.84 -4.07
N GLN A 54 -3.27 -2.48 -4.53
CA GLN A 54 -4.20 -1.89 -5.50
C GLN A 54 -4.88 -0.65 -4.92
N ASP A 55 -5.42 -0.77 -3.71
CA ASP A 55 -6.10 0.33 -3.03
C ASP A 55 -5.14 1.50 -2.76
N ALA A 56 -3.92 1.17 -2.30
CA ALA A 56 -2.88 2.18 -2.09
C ALA A 56 -2.49 2.86 -3.40
N THR A 57 -2.21 2.09 -4.45
CA THR A 57 -1.78 2.61 -5.75
C THR A 57 -2.83 3.52 -6.37
N ARG A 58 -4.13 3.15 -6.32
CA ARG A 58 -5.23 3.98 -6.82
C ARG A 58 -5.33 5.31 -6.09
N PHE A 59 -5.17 5.31 -4.77
CA PHE A 59 -5.21 6.54 -3.98
C PHE A 59 -4.02 7.47 -4.30
N PHE A 60 -2.81 6.92 -4.41
CA PHE A 60 -1.59 7.73 -4.65
C PHE A 60 -1.34 8.10 -6.11
N SER A 61 -2.02 7.46 -7.07
CA SER A 61 -1.89 7.79 -8.49
C SER A 61 -2.64 9.08 -8.90
N ARG A 62 -3.12 9.87 -7.94
CA ARG A 62 -3.87 11.11 -8.19
C ARG A 62 -2.90 12.28 -8.43
N ASN A 63 -3.23 13.14 -9.39
CA ASN A 63 -2.45 14.36 -9.69
C ASN A 63 -2.78 15.54 -8.74
N SER A 64 -3.32 15.27 -7.56
CA SER A 64 -3.72 16.28 -6.57
C SER A 64 -2.72 16.44 -5.41
N ALA A 65 -1.52 15.88 -5.54
CA ALA A 65 -0.52 15.88 -4.48
C ALA A 65 0.09 17.28 -4.31
N THR A 66 -0.25 17.94 -3.20
CA THR A 66 0.39 19.18 -2.75
C THR A 66 1.08 18.97 -1.41
N LEU A 67 1.98 19.87 -1.04
CA LEU A 67 2.69 19.80 0.23
C LEU A 67 1.73 19.76 1.45
N ALA A 68 0.61 20.47 1.38
CA ALA A 68 -0.42 20.48 2.42
C ALA A 68 -1.19 19.14 2.53
N THR A 69 -1.26 18.37 1.43
CA THR A 69 -1.96 17.07 1.41
C THR A 69 -1.14 15.91 1.97
N VAL A 70 0.15 16.12 2.30
CA VAL A 70 1.01 15.05 2.80
C VAL A 70 0.53 14.48 4.13
N ILE A 71 0.14 15.31 5.11
CA ILE A 71 -0.39 14.80 6.39
C ILE A 71 -1.73 14.06 6.20
N PRO A 72 -2.75 14.62 5.51
CA PRO A 72 -3.98 13.89 5.20
C PRO A 72 -3.73 12.57 4.45
N ALA A 73 -2.76 12.55 3.54
CA ALA A 73 -2.38 11.33 2.83
C ALA A 73 -1.78 10.30 3.79
N MET A 74 -0.93 10.71 4.73
CA MET A 74 -0.39 9.83 5.76
C MET A 74 -1.47 9.32 6.72
N ASP A 75 -2.48 10.14 7.06
CA ASP A 75 -3.60 9.74 7.94
C ASP A 75 -4.42 8.65 7.23
N LYS A 76 -4.60 8.81 5.92
CA LYS A 76 -5.26 7.81 5.08
C LYS A 76 -4.48 6.50 5.04
N ILE A 77 -3.15 6.53 4.90
CA ILE A 77 -2.32 5.31 4.98
C ILE A 77 -2.47 4.64 6.33
N ASP A 78 -2.42 5.42 7.42
CA ASP A 78 -2.52 4.86 8.77
C ASP A 78 -3.86 4.15 8.97
N SER A 79 -4.95 4.77 8.53
CA SER A 79 -6.29 4.19 8.52
C SER A 79 -6.34 2.91 7.68
N MET A 80 -5.80 2.93 6.45
CA MET A 80 -5.76 1.74 5.59
C MET A 80 -4.99 0.58 6.22
N LEU A 81 -3.83 0.85 6.82
CA LEU A 81 -3.02 -0.15 7.53
C LEU A 81 -3.75 -0.70 8.76
N ALA A 82 -4.35 0.17 9.58
CA ALA A 82 -5.08 -0.24 10.77
C ALA A 82 -6.31 -1.10 10.41
N THR A 83 -7.11 -0.68 9.43
CA THR A 83 -8.26 -1.44 8.94
C THR A 83 -7.82 -2.79 8.36
N ALA A 84 -6.75 -2.83 7.57
CA ALA A 84 -6.22 -4.07 7.00
C ALA A 84 -5.78 -5.08 8.09
N VAL A 85 -5.13 -4.61 9.15
CA VAL A 85 -4.71 -5.49 10.27
C VAL A 85 -5.91 -6.00 11.08
N VAL A 86 -6.90 -5.15 11.32
CA VAL A 86 -8.03 -5.44 12.22
C VAL A 86 -9.15 -6.23 11.55
N LYS A 87 -9.33 -6.16 10.22
CA LYS A 87 -10.36 -6.90 9.47
C LYS A 87 -10.39 -8.39 9.90
N LYS A 88 -11.32 -8.68 10.81
CA LYS A 88 -11.79 -10.01 11.20
C LYS A 88 -13.19 -10.15 10.61
N SER A 89 -13.41 -11.22 9.86
CA SER A 89 -14.61 -11.55 9.13
C SER A 89 -15.89 -11.32 9.93
N ALA A 90 -16.59 -10.23 9.65
CA ALA A 90 -17.98 -10.02 10.03
C ALA A 90 -18.70 -9.48 8.79
N GLY A 91 -18.91 -10.37 7.81
CA GLY A 91 -19.76 -10.10 6.63
C GLY A 91 -19.10 -10.33 5.28
N GLU A 92 -17.82 -10.01 5.08
CA GLU A 92 -17.13 -10.19 3.80
C GLU A 92 -15.74 -10.82 3.94
N SER A 93 -15.41 -11.63 2.94
CA SER A 93 -14.46 -12.73 2.89
C SER A 93 -12.97 -12.33 2.94
N LYS A 94 -12.20 -13.12 3.72
CA LYS A 94 -10.73 -13.26 3.77
C LYS A 94 -9.98 -12.26 4.68
N SER A 95 -9.57 -12.76 5.85
CA SER A 95 -8.54 -12.13 6.68
C SER A 95 -7.19 -12.29 5.98
N PHE A 96 -6.37 -11.23 5.95
CA PHE A 96 -4.99 -11.34 5.50
C PHE A 96 -4.22 -12.39 6.30
N SER A 97 -3.31 -13.08 5.60
CA SER A 97 -2.38 -14.03 6.19
C SER A 97 -1.46 -13.39 7.24
N THR A 98 -0.95 -14.19 8.19
CA THR A 98 -0.06 -13.72 9.26
C THR A 98 1.17 -12.97 8.74
N PRO A 99 1.88 -13.43 7.69
CA PRO A 99 3.03 -12.69 7.15
C PRO A 99 2.64 -11.29 6.65
N ILE A 100 1.49 -11.15 5.99
CA ILE A 100 0.99 -9.86 5.51
C ILE A 100 0.67 -8.94 6.69
N LYS A 101 0.01 -9.44 7.74
CA LYS A 101 -0.26 -8.64 8.95
C LYS A 101 1.03 -8.11 9.59
N LEU A 102 2.08 -8.92 9.67
CA LEU A 102 3.39 -8.49 10.20
C LEU A 102 4.05 -7.44 9.29
N ALA A 103 3.95 -7.60 7.97
CA ALA A 103 4.42 -6.61 7.00
C ALA A 103 3.68 -5.28 7.15
N LEU A 104 2.35 -5.30 7.32
CA LEU A 104 1.53 -4.11 7.53
C LEU A 104 1.88 -3.37 8.83
N LEU A 105 2.16 -4.10 9.93
CA LEU A 105 2.65 -3.51 11.17
C LEU A 105 4.02 -2.86 10.99
N SER A 106 4.91 -3.48 10.22
CA SER A 106 6.22 -2.91 9.87
C SER A 106 6.09 -1.65 9.00
N ALA A 107 5.12 -1.63 8.08
CA ALA A 107 4.77 -0.45 7.30
C ALA A 107 4.24 0.67 8.20
N LYS A 108 3.39 0.38 9.19
CA LYS A 108 2.90 1.35 10.17
C LYS A 108 4.04 1.98 10.98
N LYS A 109 5.00 1.17 11.43
CA LYS A 109 6.21 1.67 12.12
C LYS A 109 7.01 2.63 11.23
N THR A 110 7.13 2.31 9.95
CA THR A 110 7.80 3.16 8.96
C THR A 110 7.05 4.47 8.73
N LEU A 111 5.72 4.41 8.60
CA LEU A 111 4.85 5.58 8.48
C LEU A 111 4.99 6.51 9.70
N ASN A 112 4.98 5.96 10.91
CA ASN A 112 5.15 6.72 12.15
C ASN A 112 6.49 7.46 12.19
N ARG A 113 7.57 6.86 11.66
CA ARG A 113 8.86 7.53 11.53
C ARG A 113 8.76 8.76 10.63
N TYR A 114 8.12 8.65 9.47
CA TYR A 114 7.90 9.80 8.59
C TYR A 114 7.01 10.85 9.25
N TYR A 115 5.96 10.44 9.97
CA TYR A 115 5.07 11.35 10.70
C TYR A 115 5.86 12.26 11.63
N SER A 116 6.74 11.66 12.43
CA SER A 116 7.58 12.40 13.36
C SER A 116 8.41 13.48 12.65
N LYS A 117 8.92 13.19 11.45
CA LYS A 117 9.76 14.12 10.67
C LYS A 117 8.96 15.26 10.05
N SER A 118 7.72 15.02 9.64
CA SER A 118 6.86 16.07 9.09
C SER A 118 6.61 17.18 10.12
N TYR A 119 6.51 16.85 11.42
CA TYR A 119 6.35 17.84 12.48
C TYR A 119 7.59 18.71 12.73
N TYR A 120 8.80 18.27 12.42
CA TYR A 120 10.02 19.04 12.63
C TYR A 120 10.39 19.95 11.45
N SER A 121 9.74 19.78 10.31
CA SER A 121 10.00 20.59 9.12
C SER A 121 9.18 21.88 9.14
N ARG A 122 9.87 23.03 9.06
CA ARG A 122 9.22 24.34 8.91
C ARG A 122 8.34 24.42 7.66
N ILE A 123 8.76 23.76 6.58
CA ILE A 123 8.05 23.77 5.30
C ILE A 123 6.66 23.12 5.43
N TYR A 124 6.58 21.96 6.10
CA TYR A 124 5.30 21.30 6.35
C TYR A 124 4.41 22.12 7.29
N ARG A 125 4.97 22.75 8.33
CA ARG A 125 4.20 23.62 9.24
C ARG A 125 3.60 24.82 8.51
N ILE A 126 4.36 25.48 7.64
CA ILE A 126 3.87 26.62 6.84
C ILE A 126 2.72 26.16 5.95
N ALA A 127 2.90 25.07 5.20
CA ALA A 127 1.86 24.55 4.30
C ALA A 127 0.56 24.17 5.04
N LEU A 128 0.67 23.58 6.23
CA LEU A 128 -0.48 23.25 7.07
C LEU A 128 -1.16 24.51 7.62
N SER A 129 -0.39 25.52 8.04
CA SER A 129 -0.95 26.78 8.53
C SER A 129 -1.72 27.53 7.45
N SER A 130 -1.23 27.50 6.20
CA SER A 130 -1.93 28.08 5.04
C SER A 130 -3.25 27.36 4.76
N LEU A 131 -3.30 26.02 4.94
CA LEU A 131 -4.52 25.24 4.78
C LEU A 131 -5.57 25.59 5.84
N SER A 132 -5.17 25.78 7.11
CA SER A 132 -6.09 26.18 8.17
C SER A 132 -6.67 27.59 7.97
N VAL A 133 -5.86 28.53 7.48
CA VAL A 133 -6.32 29.90 7.19
C VAL A 133 -7.28 29.91 6.00
N LEU A 134 -6.99 29.13 4.94
CA LEU A 134 -7.88 28.99 3.79
C LEU A 134 -9.22 28.33 4.17
N CYS A 135 -9.22 27.28 5.00
CA CYS A 135 -10.43 26.65 5.50
C CYS A 135 -11.32 27.60 6.32
N LEU A 136 -10.70 28.44 7.16
CA LEU A 136 -11.41 29.45 7.94
C LEU A 136 -12.02 30.55 7.06
N CYS A 137 -11.30 31.00 6.02
CA CYS A 137 -11.81 32.00 5.08
C CYS A 137 -12.94 31.47 4.19
N SER A 138 -12.93 30.18 3.80
CA SER A 138 -14.02 29.56 3.03
C SER A 138 -15.26 29.22 3.84
N ALA A 139 -15.17 29.20 5.18
CA ALA A 139 -16.30 28.97 6.08
C ALA A 139 -16.99 30.27 6.54
N LEU A 140 -16.46 31.43 6.12
CA LEU A 140 -16.96 32.77 6.45
C LEU A 140 -17.64 33.47 5.25
N VAL A 141 -17.87 32.75 4.15
CA VAL A 141 -18.66 33.18 2.98
C VAL A 141 -19.81 32.20 2.79
#